data_AF-A0AAV7JJX5-F1
#
_entry.id   AF-A0AAV7JJX5-F1
#
_cell.length_a   1.000
_cell.length_b   1.000
_cell.length_c   1.000
_cell.angle_alpha   90.00
_cell.angle_beta   90.00
_cell.angle_gamma   90.00
#
_symmetry.space_group_name_H-M   'P 1'
#
loop_
_entity.id
_entity.type
_entity.pdbx_description
1 polymer ?
#
loop_
_entity_poly.entity_id
_entity_poly.type
_entity_poly.pdbx_seq_one_letter_code
_entity_poly.pdbx_strand_id
1 'polypeptide(L)'
;MEENGILLSQGLVRIKLLRTMFDGKMAGILSGAGGAHCQLCIPTFKQLHDVELIRDGFPINRSITSAKELFQSVNEVEFLSLSSNDRLGLTHQPISDIDIICSSPLHSYLCIFRWFMTVVYHLQSGARKWSPSSLGIKNSMKFVSGLLMEKTGMKIDQPSSDGGTTSTGNVARNCFLDKNQFLYWVCSLIPTEYHENIKVIHTNLSVCLRIYNSDREINTERLDILCKDTYEYIVIRFPWANISPTLHKLLAHSSELIRTCNNSHGLKVFSEEAVEVSNKLVRSWFLILICHLQCGAIQKWSPTSPIILGAKKFITSLIEEKLSISIDTPSVQGGTTTTGNVVRRCFTRSDDTVQDFLYWVLTVVPQEIHQVVTTIFNNLSAILRLYNSNRKVDTEGLDNVCRETYESILTNFSWAQVTPTLHKLLAHAPQIIADHNDGFGLEDLSEEGLESCNKLVRRYHERLSRKFSFEDNVKDVFVRLISQSDPILASFRNITKNDSEPDLSELKSCQDILVKSLIINTL
;
A
#
# COMPACT_ATOMS: atom_id res chain seq x y z
N MET A 1 2.21 3.89 23.71
CA MET A 1 3.19 4.89 23.23
C MET A 1 4.21 5.04 24.34
N GLU A 2 5.47 4.69 24.12
CA GLU A 2 6.50 4.87 25.15
C GLU A 2 7.41 6.05 24.80
N GLU A 3 7.53 6.96 25.76
CA GLU A 3 8.63 7.93 25.80
C GLU A 3 9.74 7.32 26.65
N ASN A 4 10.74 6.72 26.00
CA ASN A 4 11.95 6.30 26.70
C ASN A 4 13.03 7.37 26.50
N GLY A 5 13.42 8.02 27.59
CA GLY A 5 14.52 8.97 27.62
C GLY A 5 15.84 8.24 27.81
N ILE A 6 16.74 8.33 26.84
CA ILE A 6 18.11 7.86 27.03
C ILE A 6 18.94 9.06 27.51
N LEU A 7 19.49 8.93 28.71
CA LEU A 7 20.44 9.90 29.27
C LEU A 7 21.81 9.65 28.64
N LEU A 8 22.18 10.49 27.69
CA LEU A 8 23.54 10.53 27.16
C LEU A 8 24.33 11.58 27.95
N SER A 9 25.65 11.47 27.97
CA SER A 9 26.56 12.41 28.64
C SER A 9 26.45 13.87 28.15
N GLN A 10 25.68 14.12 27.10
CA GLN A 10 25.49 15.43 26.44
C GLN A 10 24.01 15.89 26.38
N GLY A 11 23.05 15.16 26.95
CA GLY A 11 21.63 15.54 26.95
C GLY A 11 20.64 14.36 26.94
N LEU A 12 19.34 14.66 27.06
CA LEU A 12 18.26 13.68 26.98
C LEU A 12 17.77 13.56 25.54
N VAL A 13 17.93 12.39 24.92
CA VAL A 13 17.33 12.09 23.61
C VAL A 13 16.04 11.30 23.84
N ARG A 14 14.92 11.79 23.30
CA ARG A 14 13.64 11.07 23.28
C ARG A 14 13.46 10.38 21.94
N ILE A 15 13.31 9.06 21.95
CA ILE A 15 13.07 8.26 20.74
C ILE A 15 11.59 7.90 20.69
N LYS A 16 10.90 8.32 19.63
CA LYS A 16 9.51 7.92 19.34
C LYS A 16 9.51 6.90 18.20
N LEU A 17 9.26 5.63 18.54
CA LEU A 17 9.14 4.56 17.56
C LEU A 17 7.68 4.36 17.15
N LEU A 18 7.41 4.44 15.85
CA LEU A 18 6.11 4.10 15.28
C LEU A 18 6.20 2.74 14.58
N ARG A 19 5.41 1.79 15.06
CA ARG A 19 5.38 0.40 14.55
C ARG A 19 4.24 0.23 13.54
N THR A 20 4.31 0.97 12.44
CA THR A 20 3.25 1.04 11.41
C THR A 20 3.44 0.07 10.26
N MET A 21 4.65 -0.45 10.05
CA MET A 21 5.01 -1.34 8.94
C MET A 21 4.78 -2.83 9.27
N PHE A 22 3.61 -3.17 9.84
CA PHE A 22 3.23 -4.55 10.12
C PHE A 22 1.89 -4.89 9.52
N ASP A 23 1.83 -6.03 8.81
CA ASP A 23 0.56 -6.60 8.40
C ASP A 23 -0.20 -7.21 9.62
N GLY A 24 -1.48 -7.51 9.42
CA GLY A 24 -2.32 -8.06 10.49
C GLY A 24 -1.87 -9.43 11.01
N LYS A 25 -1.09 -10.19 10.22
CA LYS A 25 -0.57 -11.50 10.63
C LYS A 25 0.61 -11.32 11.58
N MET A 26 1.55 -10.46 11.23
CA MET A 26 2.68 -10.11 12.10
C MET A 26 2.19 -9.51 13.42
N ALA A 27 1.16 -8.65 13.38
CA ALA A 27 0.54 -8.11 14.58
C ALA A 27 -0.04 -9.19 15.50
N GLY A 28 -0.69 -10.21 14.93
CA GLY A 28 -1.22 -11.36 15.69
C GLY A 28 -0.14 -12.24 16.32
N ILE A 29 1.01 -12.40 15.64
CA ILE A 29 2.18 -13.11 16.18
C ILE A 29 2.81 -12.31 17.32
N LEU A 30 3.10 -11.03 17.10
CA LEU A 30 3.76 -10.19 18.10
C LEU A 30 2.94 -10.05 19.38
N SER A 31 1.62 -9.98 19.26
CA SER A 31 0.71 -9.84 20.40
C SER A 31 0.32 -11.14 21.09
N GLY A 32 0.68 -12.31 20.52
CA GLY A 32 0.14 -13.59 20.96
C GLY A 32 -1.35 -13.79 20.61
N ALA A 33 -2.04 -12.76 20.11
CA ALA A 33 -3.49 -12.72 19.92
C ALA A 33 -3.93 -13.21 18.54
N GLY A 34 -3.27 -14.23 17.98
CA GLY A 34 -3.56 -14.77 16.64
C GLY A 34 -4.95 -15.41 16.51
N GLY A 35 -5.56 -15.81 17.63
CA GLY A 35 -6.92 -16.35 17.68
C GLY A 35 -7.97 -15.32 18.07
N ALA A 36 -7.57 -14.10 18.40
CA ALA A 36 -8.48 -13.02 18.73
C ALA A 36 -9.19 -12.51 17.47
N HIS A 37 -10.44 -12.12 17.64
CA HIS A 37 -11.18 -11.50 16.54
C HIS A 37 -10.60 -10.12 16.19
N CYS A 38 -10.17 -9.37 17.21
CA CYS A 38 -9.56 -8.05 17.06
C CYS A 38 -8.28 -7.98 17.91
N GLN A 39 -7.23 -7.37 17.35
CA GLN A 39 -5.99 -7.12 18.09
C GLN A 39 -6.02 -5.83 18.94
N LEU A 40 -7.10 -5.04 18.87
CA LEU A 40 -7.21 -3.76 19.58
C LEU A 40 -8.10 -3.85 20.83
N CYS A 41 -9.08 -4.76 20.83
CA CYS A 41 -10.02 -4.92 21.94
C CYS A 41 -10.21 -6.39 22.33
N ILE A 42 -10.82 -6.60 23.49
CA ILE A 42 -11.07 -7.92 24.09
C ILE A 42 -12.39 -8.63 23.73
N PRO A 43 -13.45 -7.97 23.21
CA PRO A 43 -14.73 -8.64 22.97
C PRO A 43 -14.63 -9.88 22.07
N THR A 44 -15.38 -10.91 22.48
CA THR A 44 -15.49 -12.19 21.77
C THR A 44 -16.35 -12.05 20.53
N PHE A 45 -16.27 -13.04 19.64
CA PHE A 45 -17.07 -13.09 18.43
C PHE A 45 -18.59 -12.90 18.66
N LYS A 46 -19.14 -13.47 19.73
CA LYS A 46 -20.57 -13.35 20.06
C LYS A 46 -20.95 -11.94 20.52
N GLN A 47 -20.06 -11.29 21.26
CA GLN A 47 -20.26 -9.92 21.76
C GLN A 47 -20.24 -8.88 20.64
N LEU A 48 -19.67 -9.21 19.48
CA LEU A 48 -19.74 -8.33 18.30
C LEU A 48 -21.14 -8.23 17.69
N HIS A 49 -22.07 -9.09 18.09
CA HIS A 49 -23.48 -9.01 17.70
C HIS A 49 -24.36 -8.43 18.81
N ASP A 50 -23.78 -7.96 19.91
CA ASP A 50 -24.50 -7.31 21.00
C ASP A 50 -24.72 -5.82 20.67
N VAL A 51 -25.98 -5.44 20.47
CA VAL A 51 -26.37 -4.08 20.08
C VAL A 51 -26.07 -3.06 21.17
N GLU A 52 -26.20 -3.42 22.44
CA GLU A 52 -25.90 -2.51 23.55
C GLU A 52 -24.40 -2.21 23.59
N LEU A 53 -23.57 -3.25 23.47
CA LEU A 53 -22.12 -3.09 23.42
C LEU A 53 -21.64 -2.29 22.21
N ILE A 54 -22.29 -2.42 21.05
CA ILE A 54 -21.96 -1.63 19.86
C ILE A 54 -22.22 -0.14 20.08
N ARG A 55 -23.34 0.20 20.73
CA ARG A 55 -23.70 1.59 21.04
C ARG A 55 -22.75 2.22 22.04
N ASP A 56 -22.39 1.47 23.08
CA ASP A 56 -21.39 1.88 24.08
C ASP A 56 -20.00 2.04 23.44
N GLY A 57 -19.72 1.24 22.41
CA GLY A 57 -18.48 1.26 21.65
C GLY A 57 -17.47 0.23 22.17
N PHE A 58 -16.41 0.04 21.39
CA PHE A 58 -15.37 -0.94 21.68
C PHE A 58 -14.07 -0.20 22.02
N PRO A 59 -13.70 -0.04 23.30
CA PRO A 59 -12.47 0.67 23.64
C PRO A 59 -11.24 -0.12 23.16
N ILE A 60 -10.20 0.61 22.74
CA ILE A 60 -8.87 0.01 22.51
C ILE A 60 -8.25 -0.31 23.87
N ASN A 61 -8.53 -1.51 24.38
CA ASN A 61 -8.20 -1.93 25.75
C ASN A 61 -7.34 -3.19 25.82
N ARG A 62 -6.85 -3.70 24.68
CA ARG A 62 -5.92 -4.82 24.66
C ARG A 62 -4.51 -4.30 24.87
N SER A 63 -3.90 -4.66 26.00
CA SER A 63 -2.48 -4.38 26.26
C SER A 63 -1.65 -5.67 26.27
N ILE A 64 -0.39 -5.56 25.84
CA ILE A 64 0.57 -6.64 25.88
C ILE A 64 0.86 -7.09 27.32
N THR A 65 0.90 -6.16 28.26
CA THR A 65 1.07 -6.45 29.68
C THR A 65 -0.03 -7.37 30.18
N SER A 66 -1.30 -7.01 29.95
CA SER A 66 -2.44 -7.84 30.35
C SER A 66 -2.45 -9.21 29.66
N ALA A 67 -2.00 -9.27 28.39
CA ALA A 67 -1.90 -10.52 27.64
C ALA A 67 -0.83 -11.45 28.22
N LYS A 68 0.31 -10.90 28.67
CA LYS A 68 1.37 -11.67 29.33
C LYS A 68 0.94 -12.18 30.69
N GLU A 69 0.28 -11.33 31.50
CA GLU A 69 -0.26 -11.71 32.80
C GLU A 69 -1.29 -12.84 32.66
N LEU A 70 -2.22 -12.72 31.70
CA LEU A 70 -3.20 -13.77 31.42
C LEU A 70 -2.51 -15.09 31.04
N PHE A 71 -1.51 -15.04 30.16
CA PHE A 71 -0.75 -16.23 29.77
C PHE A 71 0.00 -16.87 30.95
N GLN A 72 0.60 -16.06 31.83
CA GLN A 72 1.33 -16.55 33.01
C GLN A 72 0.41 -17.08 34.12
N SER A 73 -0.83 -16.59 34.19
CA SER A 73 -1.81 -17.00 35.22
C SER A 73 -2.33 -18.43 35.03
N VAL A 74 -2.07 -19.05 33.88
CA VAL A 74 -2.51 -20.40 33.54
C VAL A 74 -1.27 -21.24 33.21
N ASN A 75 -1.13 -22.44 33.79
CA ASN A 75 -0.03 -23.32 33.44
C ASN A 75 -0.12 -23.73 31.95
N GLU A 76 1.00 -23.87 31.23
CA GLU A 76 1.00 -24.05 29.75
C GLU A 76 0.09 -25.20 29.27
N VAL A 77 0.03 -26.30 30.04
CA VAL A 77 -0.81 -27.47 29.76
C VAL A 77 -2.30 -27.16 29.92
N GLU A 78 -2.67 -26.39 30.95
CA GLU A 78 -4.04 -25.94 31.17
C GLU A 78 -4.44 -24.85 30.16
N PHE A 79 -3.50 -23.99 29.76
CA PHE A 79 -3.75 -22.92 28.80
C PHE A 79 -4.19 -23.47 27.45
N LEU A 80 -3.53 -24.53 26.96
CA LEU A 80 -3.92 -25.18 25.70
C LEU A 80 -5.28 -25.90 25.79
N SER A 81 -5.72 -26.26 27.00
CA SER A 81 -7.03 -26.87 27.25
C SER A 81 -8.18 -25.86 27.29
N LEU A 82 -7.89 -24.58 27.55
CA LEU A 82 -8.87 -23.49 27.55
C LEU A 82 -9.36 -23.19 26.13
N SER A 83 -10.65 -22.85 26.03
CA SER A 83 -11.22 -22.40 24.77
C SER A 83 -10.54 -21.09 24.33
N SER A 84 -10.57 -20.81 23.02
CA SER A 84 -10.01 -19.56 22.49
C SER A 84 -10.67 -18.31 23.09
N ASN A 85 -11.91 -18.41 23.58
CA ASN A 85 -12.60 -17.29 24.22
C ASN A 85 -12.09 -17.05 25.64
N ASP A 86 -11.86 -18.11 26.41
CA ASP A 86 -11.35 -18.02 27.78
C ASP A 86 -9.93 -17.47 27.82
N ARG A 87 -9.19 -17.64 26.72
CA ARG A 87 -7.85 -17.06 26.51
C ARG A 87 -7.86 -15.66 25.89
N LEU A 88 -9.03 -15.05 25.69
CA LEU A 88 -9.19 -13.79 24.95
C LEU A 88 -8.48 -13.81 23.57
N GLY A 89 -8.48 -14.96 22.91
CA GLY A 89 -7.85 -15.17 21.60
C GLY A 89 -6.32 -15.30 21.62
N LEU A 90 -5.69 -15.41 22.79
CA LEU A 90 -4.27 -15.73 22.89
C LEU A 90 -4.01 -17.17 22.44
N THR A 91 -3.14 -17.32 21.46
CA THR A 91 -2.72 -18.63 20.92
C THR A 91 -1.35 -19.04 21.40
N HIS A 92 -0.54 -18.08 21.82
CA HIS A 92 0.82 -18.26 22.33
C HIS A 92 1.21 -17.07 23.20
N GLN A 93 2.33 -17.19 23.90
CA GLN A 93 2.87 -16.11 24.71
C GLN A 93 3.14 -14.87 23.83
N PRO A 94 2.69 -13.68 24.24
CA PRO A 94 3.02 -12.44 23.54
C PRO A 94 4.54 -12.25 23.47
N ILE A 95 5.05 -11.98 22.26
CA ILE A 95 6.47 -11.78 22.00
C ILE A 95 6.87 -10.32 22.23
N SER A 96 5.98 -9.38 21.90
CA SER A 96 6.23 -7.95 22.08
C SER A 96 6.26 -7.59 23.56
N ASP A 97 6.98 -6.53 23.90
CA ASP A 97 6.88 -5.84 25.19
C ASP A 97 5.99 -4.59 25.12
N ILE A 98 5.57 -4.20 23.92
CA ILE A 98 4.85 -2.95 23.65
C ILE A 98 3.56 -3.23 22.89
N ASP A 99 2.50 -2.52 23.23
CA ASP A 99 1.21 -2.57 22.56
C ASP A 99 1.32 -2.44 21.04
N ILE A 100 0.64 -3.35 20.34
CA ILE A 100 0.68 -3.45 18.88
C ILE A 100 -0.59 -2.78 18.32
N ILE A 101 -0.43 -1.56 17.82
CA ILE A 101 -1.49 -0.85 17.10
C ILE A 101 -1.26 -1.05 15.60
N CYS A 102 -2.00 -1.98 15.00
CA CYS A 102 -1.93 -2.27 13.57
C CYS A 102 -3.25 -1.90 12.87
N SER A 103 -3.18 -0.84 12.07
CA SER A 103 -4.17 -0.45 11.08
C SER A 103 -3.60 -0.73 9.69
N SER A 104 -4.33 -1.44 8.83
CA SER A 104 -3.96 -1.68 7.43
C SER A 104 -4.92 -0.99 6.46
N PRO A 105 -4.86 0.35 6.30
CA PRO A 105 -5.71 1.10 5.37
C PRO A 105 -5.72 0.51 3.96
N LEU A 106 -4.57 0.09 3.44
CA LEU A 106 -4.44 -0.51 2.10
C LEU A 106 -5.33 -1.75 1.92
N HIS A 107 -5.29 -2.68 2.89
CA HIS A 107 -6.04 -3.93 2.83
C HIS A 107 -7.52 -3.75 3.20
N SER A 108 -7.91 -2.60 3.77
CA SER A 108 -9.28 -2.35 4.20
C SER A 108 -10.28 -2.47 3.05
N TYR A 109 -10.06 -1.79 1.91
CA TYR A 109 -10.95 -1.88 0.75
C TYR A 109 -11.17 -3.32 0.30
N LEU A 110 -10.11 -4.10 0.16
CA LEU A 110 -10.20 -5.48 -0.31
C LEU A 110 -10.96 -6.37 0.69
N CYS A 111 -10.62 -6.28 1.98
CA CYS A 111 -11.26 -7.09 3.02
C CYS A 111 -12.74 -6.74 3.18
N ILE A 112 -13.09 -5.45 3.19
CA ILE A 112 -14.48 -4.99 3.29
C ILE A 112 -15.27 -5.37 2.04
N PHE A 113 -14.68 -5.24 0.85
CA PHE A 113 -15.31 -5.68 -0.39
C PHE A 113 -15.61 -7.19 -0.39
N ARG A 114 -14.64 -8.03 0.02
CA ARG A 114 -14.85 -9.48 0.12
C ARG A 114 -15.95 -9.83 1.11
N TRP A 115 -16.00 -9.14 2.24
CA TRP A 115 -17.09 -9.31 3.22
C TRP A 115 -18.45 -8.92 2.61
N PHE A 116 -18.54 -7.76 1.97
CA PHE A 116 -19.75 -7.25 1.33
C PHE A 116 -20.25 -8.23 0.25
N MET A 117 -19.37 -8.71 -0.63
CA MET A 117 -19.72 -9.71 -1.64
C MET A 117 -20.20 -11.02 -1.02
N THR A 118 -19.61 -11.44 0.10
CA THR A 118 -20.07 -12.63 0.83
C THR A 118 -21.51 -12.45 1.31
N VAL A 119 -21.88 -11.27 1.83
CA VAL A 119 -23.28 -10.96 2.18
C VAL A 119 -24.19 -11.08 0.95
N VAL A 120 -23.78 -10.51 -0.19
CA VAL A 120 -24.53 -10.61 -1.46
C VAL A 120 -24.74 -12.06 -1.89
N TYR A 121 -23.71 -12.91 -1.82
CA TYR A 121 -23.81 -14.32 -2.18
C TYR A 121 -24.76 -15.09 -1.24
N HIS A 122 -24.76 -14.75 0.05
CA HIS A 122 -25.70 -15.31 1.01
C HIS A 122 -27.15 -14.87 0.72
N LEU A 123 -27.36 -13.61 0.37
CA LEU A 123 -28.68 -13.11 0.00
C LEU A 123 -29.20 -13.77 -1.29
N GLN A 124 -28.37 -13.85 -2.32
CA GLN A 124 -28.74 -14.44 -3.61
C GLN A 124 -29.00 -15.95 -3.49
N SER A 125 -28.21 -16.68 -2.70
CA SER A 125 -28.42 -18.13 -2.48
C SER A 125 -29.56 -18.47 -1.52
N GLY A 126 -30.08 -17.48 -0.78
CA GLY A 126 -31.01 -17.71 0.33
C GLY A 126 -30.38 -18.33 1.58
N ALA A 127 -29.07 -18.60 1.61
CA ALA A 127 -28.41 -19.20 2.76
C ALA A 127 -28.20 -18.17 3.89
N ARG A 128 -28.71 -18.47 5.09
CA ARG A 128 -28.61 -17.61 6.29
C ARG A 128 -27.70 -18.17 7.37
N LYS A 129 -26.72 -18.98 6.97
CA LYS A 129 -25.66 -19.50 7.84
C LYS A 129 -24.33 -19.11 7.23
N TRP A 130 -23.52 -18.31 7.91
CA TRP A 130 -22.21 -17.87 7.41
C TRP A 130 -21.28 -19.06 7.20
N SER A 131 -21.15 -19.51 5.95
CA SER A 131 -20.33 -20.65 5.57
C SER A 131 -19.87 -20.51 4.13
N PRO A 132 -18.60 -20.11 3.90
CA PRO A 132 -18.07 -19.89 2.55
C PRO A 132 -17.86 -21.18 1.76
N SER A 133 -17.94 -22.35 2.41
CA SER A 133 -17.68 -23.65 1.80
C SER A 133 -18.93 -24.35 1.25
N SER A 134 -20.12 -23.85 1.57
CA SER A 134 -21.37 -24.48 1.12
C SER A 134 -21.53 -24.40 -0.41
N LEU A 135 -22.06 -25.48 -1.01
CA LEU A 135 -22.22 -25.59 -2.46
C LEU A 135 -23.11 -24.47 -3.02
N GLY A 136 -24.17 -24.11 -2.30
CA GLY A 136 -25.07 -23.01 -2.67
C GLY A 136 -24.35 -21.66 -2.77
N ILE A 137 -23.44 -21.36 -1.83
CA ILE A 137 -22.65 -20.12 -1.86
C ILE A 137 -21.62 -20.14 -2.99
N LYS A 138 -20.96 -21.27 -3.25
CA LYS A 138 -20.05 -21.38 -4.40
C LYS A 138 -20.76 -21.20 -5.74
N ASN A 139 -21.97 -21.72 -5.88
CA ASN A 139 -22.79 -21.53 -7.07
C ASN A 139 -23.24 -20.07 -7.21
N SER A 140 -23.67 -19.45 -6.11
CA SER A 140 -24.02 -18.03 -6.05
C SER A 140 -22.86 -17.13 -6.44
N MET A 141 -21.67 -17.38 -5.89
CA MET A 141 -20.44 -16.67 -6.20
C MET A 141 -20.14 -16.73 -7.70
N LYS A 142 -20.18 -17.92 -8.31
CA LYS A 142 -19.98 -18.07 -9.78
C LYS A 142 -21.04 -17.32 -10.59
N PHE A 143 -22.31 -17.44 -10.19
CA PHE A 143 -23.43 -16.79 -10.87
C PHE A 143 -23.33 -15.27 -10.81
N VAL A 144 -23.18 -14.71 -9.61
CA VAL A 144 -23.08 -13.26 -9.38
C VAL A 144 -21.83 -12.69 -10.04
N SER A 145 -20.66 -13.32 -9.87
CA SER A 145 -19.42 -12.86 -10.52
C SER A 145 -19.50 -12.93 -12.05
N GLY A 146 -20.17 -13.94 -12.61
CA GLY A 146 -20.40 -14.06 -14.04
C GLY A 146 -21.27 -12.92 -14.58
N LEU A 147 -22.41 -12.65 -13.91
CA LEU A 147 -23.32 -11.58 -14.32
C LEU A 147 -22.72 -10.19 -14.11
N LEU A 148 -21.98 -9.95 -13.01
CA LEU A 148 -21.27 -8.69 -12.82
C LEU A 148 -20.20 -8.49 -13.90
N MET A 149 -19.45 -9.53 -14.26
CA MET A 149 -18.51 -9.44 -15.38
C MET A 149 -19.22 -9.10 -16.70
N GLU A 150 -20.36 -9.73 -17.00
CA GLU A 150 -21.15 -9.45 -18.21
C GLU A 150 -21.68 -8.01 -18.23
N LYS A 151 -22.21 -7.52 -17.11
CA LYS A 151 -22.91 -6.23 -17.04
C LYS A 151 -22.00 -5.03 -16.78
N THR A 152 -20.95 -5.20 -15.99
CA THR A 152 -20.06 -4.11 -15.57
C THR A 152 -18.64 -4.25 -16.14
N GLY A 153 -18.31 -5.39 -16.75
CA GLY A 153 -16.94 -5.69 -17.20
C GLY A 153 -15.97 -6.02 -16.06
N MET A 154 -16.41 -6.04 -14.81
CA MET A 154 -15.55 -6.26 -13.65
C MET A 154 -15.35 -7.74 -13.37
N LYS A 155 -14.09 -8.19 -13.33
CA LYS A 155 -13.73 -9.54 -12.93
C LYS A 155 -13.64 -9.63 -11.41
N ILE A 156 -14.66 -10.16 -10.76
CA ILE A 156 -14.72 -10.32 -9.30
C ILE A 156 -14.60 -11.80 -8.96
N ASP A 157 -13.72 -12.12 -8.00
CA ASP A 157 -13.62 -13.44 -7.38
C ASP A 157 -13.34 -14.61 -8.36
N GLN A 158 -12.69 -14.30 -9.48
CA GLN A 158 -12.21 -15.31 -10.43
C GLN A 158 -10.76 -15.71 -10.08
N PRO A 159 -10.34 -16.96 -10.33
CA PRO A 159 -8.95 -17.35 -10.17
C PRO A 159 -8.05 -16.51 -11.10
N SER A 160 -6.96 -15.98 -10.56
CA SER A 160 -5.90 -15.35 -11.36
C SER A 160 -4.89 -16.39 -11.82
N SER A 161 -4.28 -16.20 -13.00
CA SER A 161 -3.17 -17.03 -13.50
C SER A 161 -1.95 -17.01 -12.58
N ASP A 162 -1.81 -15.93 -11.81
CA ASP A 162 -0.60 -15.62 -11.03
C ASP A 162 -0.73 -16.02 -9.55
N GLY A 163 -1.76 -16.82 -9.22
CA GLY A 163 -2.16 -17.12 -7.85
C GLY A 163 -3.08 -16.03 -7.26
N GLY A 164 -4.05 -16.45 -6.42
CA GLY A 164 -5.04 -15.54 -5.82
C GLY A 164 -6.29 -15.32 -6.68
N THR A 165 -7.01 -14.23 -6.42
CA THR A 165 -8.30 -13.89 -7.08
C THR A 165 -8.23 -12.56 -7.83
N THR A 166 -9.04 -12.37 -8.86
CA THR A 166 -9.15 -11.11 -9.62
C THR A 166 -9.67 -9.92 -8.80
N SER A 167 -10.20 -10.16 -7.61
CA SER A 167 -10.57 -9.14 -6.61
C SER A 167 -9.32 -8.46 -6.06
N THR A 168 -8.89 -7.36 -6.70
CA THR A 168 -7.77 -6.51 -6.25
C THR A 168 -8.27 -5.27 -5.50
N GLY A 169 -7.37 -4.54 -4.83
CA GLY A 169 -7.71 -3.27 -4.16
C GLY A 169 -8.35 -2.24 -5.11
N ASN A 170 -7.94 -2.19 -6.38
CA ASN A 170 -8.52 -1.29 -7.38
C ASN A 170 -9.95 -1.69 -7.79
N VAL A 171 -10.21 -2.99 -7.94
CA VAL A 171 -11.57 -3.49 -8.20
C VAL A 171 -12.48 -3.15 -7.01
N ALA A 172 -12.01 -3.37 -5.78
CA ALA A 172 -12.74 -3.03 -4.57
C ALA A 172 -13.06 -1.53 -4.46
N ARG A 173 -12.06 -0.65 -4.66
CA ARG A 173 -12.25 0.81 -4.67
C ARG A 173 -13.30 1.24 -5.69
N ASN A 174 -13.18 0.72 -6.91
CA ASN A 174 -14.15 1.00 -7.95
C ASN A 174 -15.55 0.61 -7.48
N CYS A 175 -15.75 -0.61 -6.97
CA CYS A 175 -17.06 -1.09 -6.51
C CYS A 175 -17.72 -0.21 -5.43
N PHE A 176 -16.96 0.56 -4.65
CA PHE A 176 -17.49 1.51 -3.67
C PHE A 176 -17.69 2.93 -4.21
N LEU A 177 -17.38 3.22 -5.47
CA LEU A 177 -17.70 4.50 -6.11
C LEU A 177 -19.14 4.52 -6.62
N ASP A 178 -19.86 5.63 -6.39
CA ASP A 178 -21.24 5.81 -6.89
C ASP A 178 -21.37 5.76 -8.42
N LYS A 179 -20.27 5.92 -9.15
CA LYS A 179 -20.29 6.16 -10.60
C LYS A 179 -20.43 4.92 -11.48
N ASN A 180 -20.35 3.70 -10.94
CA ASN A 180 -20.06 2.51 -11.77
C ASN A 180 -21.18 1.48 -11.92
N GLN A 181 -22.44 1.84 -11.62
CA GLN A 181 -23.62 0.95 -11.67
C GLN A 181 -23.50 -0.36 -10.87
N PHE A 182 -22.39 -0.59 -10.14
CA PHE A 182 -22.14 -1.83 -9.44
C PHE A 182 -23.24 -2.12 -8.43
N LEU A 183 -23.61 -1.14 -7.61
CA LEU A 183 -24.66 -1.27 -6.61
C LEU A 183 -26.03 -1.58 -7.24
N TYR A 184 -26.34 -0.97 -8.39
CA TYR A 184 -27.57 -1.25 -9.14
C TYR A 184 -27.64 -2.72 -9.54
N TRP A 185 -26.56 -3.24 -10.13
CA TRP A 185 -26.50 -4.65 -10.55
C TRP A 185 -26.45 -5.61 -9.36
N VAL A 186 -25.80 -5.25 -8.26
CA VAL A 186 -25.86 -6.04 -7.02
C VAL A 186 -27.30 -6.15 -6.52
N CYS A 187 -28.06 -5.04 -6.50
CA CYS A 187 -29.45 -5.06 -6.06
C CYS A 187 -30.33 -5.94 -6.98
N SER A 188 -30.13 -5.90 -8.31
CA SER A 188 -30.93 -6.73 -9.22
C SER A 188 -30.67 -8.24 -9.09
N LEU A 189 -29.60 -8.64 -8.40
CA LEU A 189 -29.22 -10.03 -8.17
C LEU A 189 -29.70 -10.60 -6.82
N ILE A 190 -30.33 -9.79 -5.98
CA ILE A 190 -30.80 -10.19 -4.64
C ILE A 190 -32.30 -9.90 -4.47
N PRO A 191 -32.97 -10.52 -3.47
CA PRO A 191 -34.39 -10.28 -3.21
C PRO A 191 -34.68 -8.80 -2.89
N THR A 192 -35.82 -8.30 -3.38
CA THR A 192 -36.24 -6.89 -3.31
C THR A 192 -36.32 -6.33 -1.89
N GLU A 193 -36.69 -7.17 -0.92
CA GLU A 193 -36.76 -6.81 0.50
C GLU A 193 -35.41 -6.37 1.11
N TYR A 194 -34.28 -6.73 0.48
CA TYR A 194 -32.94 -6.36 0.96
C TYR A 194 -32.30 -5.20 0.20
N HIS A 195 -32.97 -4.65 -0.83
CA HIS A 195 -32.39 -3.62 -1.70
C HIS A 195 -31.98 -2.39 -0.92
N GLU A 196 -32.88 -1.84 -0.09
CA GLU A 196 -32.57 -0.66 0.72
C GLU A 196 -31.48 -0.95 1.76
N ASN A 197 -31.50 -2.13 2.39
CA ASN A 197 -30.49 -2.49 3.37
C ASN A 197 -29.08 -2.58 2.76
N ILE A 198 -28.97 -3.15 1.55
CA ILE A 198 -27.69 -3.25 0.83
C ILE A 198 -27.22 -1.88 0.36
N LYS A 199 -28.12 -1.00 -0.10
CA LYS A 199 -27.77 0.38 -0.46
C LYS A 199 -27.21 1.13 0.74
N VAL A 200 -27.91 1.11 1.88
CA VAL A 200 -27.47 1.79 3.11
C VAL A 200 -26.08 1.32 3.54
N ILE A 201 -25.86 0.01 3.63
CA ILE A 201 -24.55 -0.53 4.05
C ILE A 201 -23.46 -0.18 3.04
N HIS A 202 -23.73 -0.31 1.73
CA HIS A 202 -22.75 0.02 0.70
C HIS A 202 -22.34 1.49 0.77
N THR A 203 -23.31 2.39 0.85
CA THR A 203 -23.08 3.84 0.96
C THR A 203 -22.29 4.17 2.22
N ASN A 204 -22.70 3.65 3.39
CA ASN A 204 -22.01 3.95 4.64
C ASN A 204 -20.58 3.39 4.65
N LEU A 205 -20.37 2.15 4.21
CA LEU A 205 -19.03 1.56 4.09
C LEU A 205 -18.16 2.33 3.11
N SER A 206 -18.72 2.82 2.00
CA SER A 206 -18.01 3.68 1.05
C SER A 206 -17.52 4.96 1.72
N VAL A 207 -18.39 5.64 2.48
CA VAL A 207 -18.02 6.85 3.23
C VAL A 207 -16.96 6.55 4.28
N CYS A 208 -17.15 5.51 5.10
CA CYS A 208 -16.19 5.11 6.14
C CYS A 208 -14.82 4.76 5.53
N LEU A 209 -14.78 3.97 4.45
CA LEU A 209 -13.54 3.61 3.77
C LEU A 209 -12.82 4.83 3.16
N ARG A 210 -13.57 5.79 2.60
CA ARG A 210 -13.01 7.02 2.05
C ARG A 210 -12.40 7.90 3.14
N ILE A 211 -13.06 8.02 4.29
CA ILE A 211 -12.55 8.75 5.45
C ILE A 211 -11.34 8.04 6.05
N TYR A 212 -11.43 6.71 6.25
CA TYR A 212 -10.35 5.90 6.82
C TYR A 212 -9.07 5.96 5.98
N ASN A 213 -9.22 6.07 4.65
CA ASN A 213 -8.13 6.19 3.70
C ASN A 213 -7.94 7.62 3.16
N SER A 214 -8.39 8.66 3.89
CA SER A 214 -8.09 10.05 3.53
C SER A 214 -6.78 10.52 4.16
N ASP A 215 -6.30 11.66 3.69
CA ASP A 215 -5.20 12.48 4.24
C ASP A 215 -5.73 13.76 4.92
N ARG A 216 -7.04 13.97 4.91
CA ARG A 216 -7.69 15.18 5.46
C ARG A 216 -7.93 15.06 6.95
N GLU A 217 -8.08 16.21 7.59
CA GLU A 217 -8.65 16.32 8.93
C GLU A 217 -10.10 15.84 8.93
N ILE A 218 -10.45 15.03 9.93
CA ILE A 218 -11.72 14.33 10.05
C ILE A 218 -12.39 14.74 11.36
N ASN A 219 -13.69 15.04 11.28
CA ASN A 219 -14.53 15.12 12.47
C ASN A 219 -14.74 13.71 13.04
N THR A 220 -13.95 13.34 14.04
CA THR A 220 -13.92 11.99 14.62
C THR A 220 -15.19 11.62 15.37
N GLU A 221 -15.92 12.61 15.91
CA GLU A 221 -17.21 12.40 16.58
C GLU A 221 -18.31 11.99 15.59
N ARG A 222 -18.42 12.69 14.45
CA ARG A 222 -19.36 12.31 13.39
C ARG A 222 -19.00 10.98 12.74
N LEU A 223 -17.70 10.69 12.59
CA LEU A 223 -17.25 9.39 12.10
C LEU A 223 -17.64 8.27 13.08
N ASP A 224 -17.48 8.49 14.39
CA ASP A 224 -17.86 7.53 15.43
C ASP A 224 -19.35 7.18 15.35
N ILE A 225 -20.22 8.20 15.27
CA ILE A 225 -21.67 8.02 15.12
C ILE A 225 -21.99 7.21 13.86
N LEU A 226 -21.48 7.63 12.70
CA LEU A 226 -21.72 6.92 11.44
C LEU A 226 -21.25 5.46 11.52
N CYS A 227 -20.09 5.21 12.11
CA CYS A 227 -19.52 3.88 12.22
C CYS A 227 -20.35 2.98 13.14
N LYS A 228 -20.77 3.48 14.32
CA LYS A 228 -21.65 2.78 15.25
C LYS A 228 -23.02 2.49 14.67
N ASP A 229 -23.66 3.49 14.07
CA ASP A 229 -24.97 3.34 13.41
C ASP A 229 -24.90 2.29 12.30
N THR A 230 -23.81 2.29 11.52
CA THR A 230 -23.60 1.30 10.46
C THR A 230 -23.36 -0.10 11.03
N TYR A 231 -22.60 -0.21 12.11
CA TYR A 231 -22.33 -1.48 12.79
C TYR A 231 -23.64 -2.08 13.31
N GLU A 232 -24.40 -1.29 14.09
CA GLU A 232 -25.69 -1.68 14.62
C GLU A 232 -26.65 -2.09 13.49
N TYR A 233 -26.72 -1.31 12.42
CA TYR A 233 -27.56 -1.61 11.27
C TYR A 233 -27.22 -2.96 10.63
N ILE A 234 -25.93 -3.26 10.45
CA ILE A 234 -25.47 -4.55 9.91
C ILE A 234 -25.92 -5.70 10.82
N VAL A 235 -25.69 -5.59 12.13
CA VAL A 235 -25.99 -6.66 13.10
C VAL A 235 -27.50 -6.91 13.20
N ILE A 236 -28.32 -5.86 13.21
CA ILE A 236 -29.78 -5.99 13.29
C ILE A 236 -30.36 -6.57 11.99
N ARG A 237 -29.89 -6.11 10.82
CA ARG A 237 -30.46 -6.52 9.52
C ARG A 237 -29.89 -7.83 8.99
N PHE A 238 -28.67 -8.17 9.38
CA PHE A 238 -27.95 -9.36 8.95
C PHE A 238 -27.34 -10.08 10.16
N PRO A 239 -28.16 -10.55 11.13
CA PRO A 239 -27.65 -11.18 12.37
C PRO A 239 -26.88 -12.48 12.11
N TRP A 240 -27.10 -13.08 10.94
CA TRP A 240 -26.37 -14.27 10.46
C TRP A 240 -25.00 -13.92 9.85
N ALA A 241 -24.74 -12.66 9.53
CA ALA A 241 -23.49 -12.23 8.91
C ALA A 241 -22.39 -12.13 9.97
N ASN A 242 -21.26 -12.79 9.69
CA ASN A 242 -20.08 -12.69 10.54
C ASN A 242 -19.42 -11.33 10.30
N ILE A 243 -19.16 -10.56 11.36
CA ILE A 243 -18.37 -9.34 11.24
C ILE A 243 -16.89 -9.73 11.09
N SER A 244 -16.24 -9.39 9.99
CA SER A 244 -14.81 -9.70 9.82
C SER A 244 -13.91 -8.82 10.72
N PRO A 245 -12.69 -9.26 11.08
CA PRO A 245 -11.75 -8.46 11.86
C PRO A 245 -11.51 -7.06 11.30
N THR A 246 -11.40 -6.95 9.97
CA THR A 246 -11.18 -5.66 9.29
C THR A 246 -12.44 -4.79 9.31
N LEU A 247 -13.63 -5.37 9.16
CA LEU A 247 -14.91 -4.64 9.29
C LEU A 247 -15.11 -4.12 10.70
N HIS A 248 -14.85 -4.96 11.70
CA HIS A 248 -14.90 -4.53 13.09
C HIS A 248 -13.88 -3.42 13.35
N LYS A 249 -12.60 -3.54 12.91
CA LYS A 249 -11.63 -2.44 13.04
C LYS A 249 -12.08 -1.13 12.39
N LEU A 250 -12.64 -1.20 11.19
CA LEU A 250 -13.13 -0.03 10.48
C LEU A 250 -14.28 0.64 11.23
N LEU A 251 -15.26 -0.12 11.72
CA LEU A 251 -16.48 0.43 12.31
C LEU A 251 -16.40 0.65 13.83
N ALA A 252 -15.44 0.03 14.52
CA ALA A 252 -15.32 0.12 15.98
C ALA A 252 -14.15 0.99 16.43
N HIS A 253 -13.05 1.01 15.66
CA HIS A 253 -11.77 1.58 16.11
C HIS A 253 -11.30 2.75 15.25
N SER A 254 -11.94 3.03 14.10
CA SER A 254 -11.44 4.05 13.16
C SER A 254 -11.43 5.46 13.74
N SER A 255 -12.50 5.87 14.45
CA SER A 255 -12.63 7.17 15.08
C SER A 255 -11.52 7.41 16.11
N GLU A 256 -11.32 6.43 17.00
CA GLU A 256 -10.29 6.47 18.04
C GLU A 256 -8.88 6.41 17.47
N LEU A 257 -8.61 5.54 16.48
CA LEU A 257 -7.31 5.46 15.81
C LEU A 257 -6.96 6.76 15.08
N ILE A 258 -7.90 7.35 14.33
CA ILE A 258 -7.69 8.63 13.63
C ILE A 258 -7.42 9.74 14.65
N ARG A 259 -8.20 9.80 15.74
CA ARG A 259 -8.03 10.79 16.81
C ARG A 259 -6.68 10.67 17.51
N THR A 260 -6.31 9.46 17.92
CA THR A 260 -5.18 9.22 18.84
C THR A 260 -3.86 8.92 18.13
N CYS A 261 -3.90 8.27 16.97
CA CYS A 261 -2.69 7.90 16.23
C CYS A 261 -2.30 8.92 15.16
N ASN A 262 -3.23 9.77 14.70
CA ASN A 262 -2.96 10.71 13.62
C ASN A 262 -3.52 12.13 13.83
N ASN A 263 -3.73 12.55 15.08
CA ASN A 263 -4.22 13.90 15.40
C ASN A 263 -5.45 14.29 14.55
N SER A 264 -6.43 13.39 14.46
CA SER A 264 -7.66 13.54 13.69
C SER A 264 -7.52 13.59 12.16
N HIS A 265 -6.35 13.25 11.59
CA HIS A 265 -6.17 13.10 10.14
C HIS A 265 -6.41 11.64 9.71
N GLY A 266 -6.98 11.43 8.51
CA GLY A 266 -7.20 10.06 8.00
C GLY A 266 -5.90 9.24 7.90
N LEU A 267 -5.99 7.91 7.95
CA LEU A 267 -4.83 7.03 8.15
C LEU A 267 -4.00 6.74 6.89
N LYS A 268 -4.25 7.44 5.78
CA LYS A 268 -3.57 7.21 4.49
C LYS A 268 -2.06 7.41 4.57
N VAL A 269 -1.57 8.28 5.45
CA VAL A 269 -0.13 8.55 5.63
C VAL A 269 0.59 7.32 6.20
N PHE A 270 -0.10 6.49 6.97
CA PHE A 270 0.42 5.22 7.46
C PHE A 270 0.23 4.07 6.45
N SER A 271 -0.12 4.38 5.19
CA SER A 271 -0.24 3.37 4.15
C SER A 271 1.11 3.06 3.50
N GLU A 272 1.34 1.78 3.25
CA GLU A 272 2.50 1.22 2.53
C GLU A 272 2.54 1.65 1.02
N GLU A 273 1.53 2.38 0.54
CA GLU A 273 1.25 2.62 -0.89
C GLU A 273 2.16 3.67 -1.56
N ALA A 274 2.74 4.61 -0.80
CA ALA A 274 3.35 5.82 -1.35
C ALA A 274 4.65 5.57 -2.14
N VAL A 275 5.48 4.61 -1.72
CA VAL A 275 6.78 4.33 -2.35
C VAL A 275 6.67 3.21 -3.40
N GLU A 276 5.83 2.20 -3.14
CA GLU A 276 5.65 1.07 -4.05
C GLU A 276 4.99 1.47 -5.38
N VAL A 277 4.02 2.39 -5.31
CA VAL A 277 3.17 2.77 -6.45
C VAL A 277 3.84 3.83 -7.32
N SER A 278 4.52 4.82 -6.74
CA SER A 278 5.13 5.97 -7.45
C SER A 278 6.10 5.53 -8.51
N ASN A 279 6.95 4.55 -8.18
CA ASN A 279 7.84 4.00 -9.17
C ASN A 279 7.05 3.12 -10.16
N LYS A 280 6.20 2.18 -9.72
CA LYS A 280 5.46 1.24 -10.60
C LYS A 280 4.59 1.90 -11.68
N LEU A 281 4.02 3.09 -11.44
CA LEU A 281 3.02 3.72 -12.32
C LEU A 281 3.51 4.88 -13.18
N VAL A 282 4.58 5.59 -12.81
CA VAL A 282 5.29 6.48 -13.77
C VAL A 282 5.86 5.63 -14.92
N ARG A 283 6.33 4.41 -14.60
CA ARG A 283 6.84 3.39 -15.55
C ARG A 283 5.83 3.01 -16.62
N SER A 284 4.62 2.60 -16.22
CA SER A 284 3.58 2.20 -17.17
C SER A 284 3.01 3.39 -17.92
N TRP A 285 2.81 4.53 -17.25
CA TRP A 285 2.23 5.71 -17.89
C TRP A 285 3.14 6.29 -18.98
N PHE A 286 4.44 6.49 -18.69
CA PHE A 286 5.34 7.08 -19.68
C PHE A 286 5.52 6.14 -20.88
N LEU A 287 5.70 4.83 -20.67
CA LEU A 287 5.78 3.85 -21.76
C LEU A 287 4.51 3.85 -22.61
N ILE A 288 3.32 3.89 -22.01
CA ILE A 288 2.05 3.94 -22.73
C ILE A 288 1.91 5.26 -23.51
N LEU A 289 2.36 6.39 -22.95
CA LEU A 289 2.42 7.67 -23.67
C LEU A 289 3.26 7.54 -24.93
N ILE A 290 4.49 7.00 -24.83
CA ILE A 290 5.37 6.78 -25.99
C ILE A 290 4.72 5.87 -27.03
N CYS A 291 4.02 4.81 -26.60
CA CYS A 291 3.31 3.93 -27.53
C CYS A 291 2.24 4.67 -28.34
N HIS A 292 1.46 5.55 -27.71
CA HIS A 292 0.44 6.35 -28.40
C HIS A 292 1.07 7.36 -29.37
N LEU A 293 2.19 7.99 -28.97
CA LEU A 293 2.92 8.92 -29.82
C LEU A 293 3.55 8.22 -31.04
N GLN A 294 4.11 7.04 -30.85
CA GLN A 294 4.74 6.24 -31.90
C GLN A 294 3.75 5.81 -32.98
N CYS A 295 2.53 5.40 -32.59
CA CYS A 295 1.53 4.91 -33.54
C CYS A 295 0.56 6.00 -34.04
N GLY A 296 0.73 7.26 -33.62
CA GLY A 296 -0.16 8.37 -33.99
C GLY A 296 -1.59 8.23 -33.45
N ALA A 297 -1.83 7.35 -32.48
CA ALA A 297 -3.15 7.12 -31.87
C ALA A 297 -3.48 8.18 -30.81
N ILE A 298 -3.50 9.45 -31.19
CA ILE A 298 -3.53 10.63 -30.31
C ILE A 298 -4.97 11.00 -29.87
N GLN A 299 -6.00 10.27 -30.32
CA GLN A 299 -7.39 10.70 -30.12
C GLN A 299 -8.02 10.22 -28.79
N LYS A 300 -7.54 9.12 -28.18
CA LYS A 300 -8.10 8.59 -26.92
C LYS A 300 -7.12 7.64 -26.23
N TRP A 301 -6.85 7.88 -24.94
CA TRP A 301 -6.06 6.96 -24.11
C TRP A 301 -6.69 5.56 -24.05
N SER A 302 -6.04 4.56 -24.66
CA SER A 302 -6.52 3.18 -24.73
C SER A 302 -5.36 2.18 -24.62
N PRO A 303 -4.88 1.91 -23.41
CA PRO A 303 -3.69 1.08 -23.18
C PRO A 303 -3.84 -0.39 -23.60
N THR A 304 -5.08 -0.85 -23.86
CA THR A 304 -5.40 -2.22 -24.29
C THR A 304 -5.71 -2.33 -25.78
N SER A 305 -5.63 -1.23 -26.54
CA SER A 305 -5.88 -1.26 -27.98
C SER A 305 -4.85 -2.16 -28.69
N PRO A 306 -5.26 -2.99 -29.68
CA PRO A 306 -4.32 -3.82 -30.45
C PRO A 306 -3.16 -3.04 -31.06
N ILE A 307 -3.41 -1.79 -31.51
CA ILE A 307 -2.39 -0.90 -32.07
C ILE A 307 -1.35 -0.54 -31.00
N ILE A 308 -1.82 -0.18 -29.79
CA ILE A 308 -0.96 0.16 -28.65
C ILE A 308 -0.18 -1.06 -28.14
N LEU A 309 -0.79 -2.24 -28.12
CA LEU A 309 -0.11 -3.48 -27.77
C LEU A 309 0.98 -3.83 -28.80
N GLY A 310 0.75 -3.54 -30.08
CA GLY A 310 1.75 -3.67 -31.15
C GLY A 310 2.91 -2.70 -30.96
N ALA A 311 2.62 -1.42 -30.75
CA ALA A 311 3.61 -0.37 -30.45
C ALA A 311 4.43 -0.69 -29.20
N LYS A 312 3.76 -1.16 -28.13
CA LYS A 312 4.39 -1.59 -26.89
C LYS A 312 5.38 -2.72 -27.13
N LYS A 313 5.00 -3.78 -27.84
CA LYS A 313 5.92 -4.87 -28.19
C LYS A 313 7.13 -4.38 -28.97
N PHE A 314 6.91 -3.53 -29.97
CA PHE A 314 7.99 -2.94 -30.76
C PHE A 314 8.97 -2.14 -29.89
N ILE A 315 8.46 -1.22 -29.05
CA ILE A 315 9.28 -0.39 -28.16
C ILE A 315 10.01 -1.24 -27.12
N THR A 316 9.35 -2.20 -26.49
CA THR A 316 10.00 -3.08 -25.50
C THR A 316 11.11 -3.92 -26.13
N SER A 317 10.91 -4.43 -27.34
CA SER A 317 11.95 -5.17 -28.07
C SER A 317 13.10 -4.26 -28.49
N LEU A 318 12.83 -3.03 -28.94
CA LEU A 318 13.86 -2.05 -29.26
C LEU A 318 14.72 -1.72 -28.04
N ILE A 319 14.10 -1.45 -26.88
CA ILE A 319 14.83 -1.14 -25.65
C ILE A 319 15.62 -2.35 -25.14
N GLU A 320 15.06 -3.56 -25.23
CA GLU A 320 15.76 -4.79 -24.87
C GLU A 320 16.97 -5.03 -25.78
N GLU A 321 16.83 -4.86 -27.09
CA GLU A 321 17.92 -4.99 -28.06
C GLU A 321 19.03 -3.95 -27.83
N LYS A 322 18.67 -2.68 -27.63
CA LYS A 322 19.63 -1.57 -27.60
C LYS A 322 20.29 -1.37 -26.23
N LEU A 323 19.55 -1.58 -25.15
CA LEU A 323 20.02 -1.29 -23.79
C LEU A 323 20.25 -2.55 -22.95
N SER A 324 19.88 -3.74 -23.47
CA SER A 324 19.87 -4.98 -22.69
C SER A 324 19.04 -4.82 -21.40
N ILE A 325 17.90 -4.13 -21.51
CA ILE A 325 16.95 -3.89 -20.42
C ILE A 325 15.60 -4.47 -20.84
N SER A 326 15.12 -5.49 -20.13
CA SER A 326 13.76 -6.01 -20.33
C SER A 326 12.76 -5.17 -19.53
N ILE A 327 11.75 -4.63 -20.22
CA ILE A 327 10.72 -3.77 -19.63
C ILE A 327 9.35 -4.34 -19.95
N ASP A 328 8.48 -4.39 -18.95
CA ASP A 328 7.06 -4.71 -19.05
C ASP A 328 6.76 -6.13 -19.57
N THR A 329 7.70 -7.05 -19.32
CA THR A 329 7.57 -8.49 -19.59
C THR A 329 7.01 -9.18 -18.34
N PRO A 330 6.04 -10.12 -18.45
CA PRO A 330 5.50 -10.83 -17.29
C PRO A 330 6.59 -11.60 -16.51
N SER A 331 6.56 -11.50 -15.18
CA SER A 331 7.46 -12.24 -14.28
C SER A 331 6.81 -13.54 -13.78
N VAL A 332 7.61 -14.59 -13.61
CA VAL A 332 7.18 -15.92 -13.11
C VAL A 332 6.69 -15.87 -11.65
N GLN A 333 7.05 -14.83 -10.89
CA GLN A 333 6.70 -14.62 -9.49
C GLN A 333 5.55 -13.62 -9.29
N GLY A 334 4.85 -13.28 -10.38
CA GLY A 334 3.85 -12.21 -10.43
C GLY A 334 4.47 -10.84 -10.75
N GLY A 335 3.71 -9.96 -11.40
CA GLY A 335 4.17 -8.63 -11.82
C GLY A 335 4.94 -8.62 -13.15
N THR A 336 5.78 -7.61 -13.37
CA THR A 336 6.57 -7.45 -14.61
C THR A 336 8.07 -7.34 -14.33
N THR A 337 8.90 -7.52 -15.37
CA THR A 337 10.36 -7.36 -15.33
C THR A 337 10.80 -5.92 -14.99
N THR A 338 9.87 -4.95 -15.01
CA THR A 338 10.13 -3.55 -14.69
C THR A 338 10.27 -3.30 -13.19
N THR A 339 11.39 -3.75 -12.63
CA THR A 339 11.78 -3.54 -11.22
C THR A 339 12.26 -2.11 -10.93
N GLY A 340 12.46 -1.76 -9.65
CA GLY A 340 13.07 -0.48 -9.27
C GLY A 340 14.43 -0.22 -9.93
N ASN A 341 15.27 -1.27 -10.04
CA ASN A 341 16.60 -1.15 -10.64
C ASN A 341 16.57 -0.91 -12.15
N VAL A 342 15.64 -1.56 -12.87
CA VAL A 342 15.43 -1.32 -14.30
C VAL A 342 15.10 0.15 -14.56
N VAL A 343 14.38 0.77 -13.64
CA VAL A 343 13.81 2.10 -13.82
C VAL A 343 14.76 3.19 -13.41
N ARG A 344 15.54 2.97 -12.35
CA ARG A 344 16.74 3.76 -12.08
C ARG A 344 17.60 3.82 -13.34
N ARG A 345 17.90 2.67 -13.97
CA ARG A 345 18.66 2.63 -15.24
C ARG A 345 18.00 3.41 -16.39
N CYS A 346 16.67 3.42 -16.49
CA CYS A 346 15.98 4.22 -17.51
C CYS A 346 16.11 5.73 -17.25
N PHE A 347 16.04 6.17 -16.00
CA PHE A 347 16.11 7.59 -15.62
C PHE A 347 17.53 8.09 -15.34
N THR A 348 18.53 7.20 -15.29
CA THR A 348 19.95 7.57 -15.19
C THR A 348 20.45 8.00 -16.57
N ARG A 349 20.93 9.24 -16.66
CA ARG A 349 21.64 9.74 -17.84
C ARG A 349 23.13 9.42 -17.69
N SER A 350 23.70 8.73 -18.66
CA SER A 350 25.15 8.68 -18.87
C SER A 350 25.58 9.91 -19.69
N ASP A 351 26.88 10.27 -19.64
CA ASP A 351 27.48 11.38 -20.41
C ASP A 351 26.93 11.51 -21.85
N ASP A 352 26.96 12.72 -22.42
CA ASP A 352 26.39 13.10 -23.74
C ASP A 352 26.83 12.24 -24.95
N THR A 353 27.75 11.30 -24.74
CA THR A 353 28.28 10.36 -25.73
C THR A 353 27.53 9.02 -25.79
N VAL A 354 26.63 8.72 -24.85
CA VAL A 354 25.94 7.42 -24.77
C VAL A 354 24.45 7.54 -25.14
N GLN A 355 24.00 6.68 -26.06
CA GLN A 355 22.58 6.54 -26.43
C GLN A 355 21.78 5.90 -25.30
N ASP A 356 21.17 6.73 -24.47
CA ASP A 356 20.39 6.33 -23.29
C ASP A 356 18.92 5.99 -23.62
N PHE A 357 18.13 5.71 -22.58
CA PHE A 357 16.70 5.41 -22.73
C PHE A 357 15.92 6.54 -23.40
N LEU A 358 16.21 7.81 -23.06
CA LEU A 358 15.52 8.94 -23.65
C LEU A 358 15.86 9.08 -25.14
N TYR A 359 17.14 8.89 -25.52
CA TYR A 359 17.55 8.89 -26.92
C TYR A 359 16.71 7.91 -27.75
N TRP A 360 16.62 6.64 -27.32
CA TRP A 360 15.85 5.62 -28.05
C TRP A 360 14.34 5.86 -28.02
N VAL A 361 13.82 6.50 -26.98
CA VAL A 361 12.44 6.97 -26.95
C VAL A 361 12.20 8.05 -28.00
N LEU A 362 13.13 9.01 -28.16
CA LEU A 362 12.97 10.09 -29.13
C LEU A 362 13.04 9.61 -30.58
N THR A 363 13.71 8.49 -30.88
CA THR A 363 13.73 7.93 -32.25
C THR A 363 12.38 7.38 -32.71
N VAL A 364 11.48 7.06 -31.78
CA VAL A 364 10.15 6.50 -32.07
C VAL A 364 9.01 7.49 -31.88
N VAL A 365 9.32 8.74 -31.50
CA VAL A 365 8.36 9.81 -31.21
C VAL A 365 8.47 10.91 -32.28
N PRO A 366 7.37 11.56 -32.70
CA PRO A 366 7.41 12.69 -33.63
C PRO A 366 8.33 13.83 -33.17
N GLN A 367 9.11 14.40 -34.11
CA GLN A 367 10.12 15.43 -33.81
C GLN A 367 9.55 16.68 -33.15
N GLU A 368 8.31 17.04 -33.50
CA GLU A 368 7.64 18.26 -33.05
C GLU A 368 7.41 18.28 -31.53
N ILE A 369 7.38 17.12 -30.88
CA ILE A 369 7.13 16.97 -29.45
C ILE A 369 8.35 16.52 -28.65
N HIS A 370 9.51 16.38 -29.30
CA HIS A 370 10.75 15.93 -28.65
C HIS A 370 11.12 16.79 -27.44
N GLN A 371 11.00 18.11 -27.57
CA GLN A 371 11.31 19.04 -26.49
C GLN A 371 10.37 18.84 -25.29
N VAL A 372 9.07 18.70 -25.54
CA VAL A 372 8.05 18.52 -24.50
C VAL A 372 8.26 17.20 -23.77
N VAL A 373 8.48 16.11 -24.51
CA VAL A 373 8.75 14.77 -23.93
C VAL A 373 10.03 14.80 -23.11
N THR A 374 11.07 15.46 -23.60
CA THR A 374 12.34 15.62 -22.89
C THR A 374 12.16 16.36 -21.57
N THR A 375 11.44 17.48 -21.57
CA THR A 375 11.16 18.25 -20.34
C THR A 375 10.37 17.42 -19.33
N ILE A 376 9.29 16.76 -19.75
CA ILE A 376 8.48 15.93 -18.83
C ILE A 376 9.31 14.77 -18.28
N PHE A 377 10.09 14.10 -19.11
CA PHE A 377 10.96 13.01 -18.67
C PHE A 377 11.98 13.50 -17.63
N ASN A 378 12.61 14.64 -17.89
CA ASN A 378 13.59 15.23 -16.99
C ASN A 378 12.98 15.64 -15.65
N ASN A 379 11.82 16.28 -15.66
CA ASN A 379 11.14 16.68 -14.44
C ASN A 379 10.67 15.47 -13.63
N LEU A 380 10.11 14.44 -14.27
CA LEU A 380 9.70 13.21 -13.58
C LEU A 380 10.90 12.48 -12.97
N SER A 381 12.04 12.45 -13.67
CA SER A 381 13.30 11.93 -13.13
C SER A 381 13.71 12.69 -11.85
N ALA A 382 13.74 14.02 -11.93
CA ALA A 382 14.14 14.87 -10.80
C ALA A 382 13.18 14.71 -9.59
N ILE A 383 11.87 14.76 -9.84
CA ILE A 383 10.83 14.61 -8.81
C ILE A 383 10.97 13.24 -8.13
N LEU A 384 11.12 12.15 -8.90
CA LEU A 384 11.27 10.81 -8.31
C LEU A 384 12.57 10.66 -7.52
N ARG A 385 13.66 11.30 -7.94
CA ARG A 385 14.93 11.30 -7.18
C ARG A 385 14.78 12.05 -5.86
N LEU A 386 14.15 13.22 -5.86
CA LEU A 386 13.89 13.99 -4.64
C LEU A 386 12.92 13.25 -3.69
N TYR A 387 11.85 12.69 -4.26
CA TYR A 387 10.83 11.94 -3.52
C TYR A 387 11.39 10.68 -2.87
N ASN A 388 12.33 10.01 -3.53
CA ASN A 388 13.02 8.83 -3.00
C ASN A 388 14.43 9.17 -2.50
N SER A 389 14.65 10.37 -1.95
CA SER A 389 15.89 10.74 -1.27
C SER A 389 15.69 10.76 0.24
N ASN A 390 16.79 10.76 0.99
CA ASN A 390 16.84 11.05 2.42
C ASN A 390 17.30 12.50 2.73
N ARG A 391 17.22 13.40 1.74
CA ARG A 391 17.72 14.78 1.85
C ARG A 391 16.59 15.75 2.11
N LYS A 392 16.95 16.92 2.65
CA LYS A 392 16.03 18.04 2.79
C LYS A 392 15.76 18.68 1.43
N VAL A 393 14.49 18.78 1.08
CA VAL A 393 14.01 19.26 -0.21
C VAL A 393 13.41 20.67 -0.04
N ASP A 394 13.69 21.55 -0.98
CA ASP A 394 12.94 22.79 -1.19
C ASP A 394 11.55 22.43 -1.71
N THR A 395 10.59 22.42 -0.79
CA THR A 395 9.20 22.00 -1.06
C THR A 395 8.47 22.99 -1.95
N GLU A 396 8.80 24.28 -1.90
CA GLU A 396 8.21 25.31 -2.76
C GLU A 396 8.73 25.18 -4.20
N GLY A 397 10.04 24.98 -4.36
CA GLY A 397 10.62 24.68 -5.67
C GLY A 397 10.10 23.36 -6.25
N LEU A 398 9.96 22.32 -5.42
CA LEU A 398 9.39 21.04 -5.85
C LEU A 398 7.93 21.19 -6.28
N ASP A 399 7.13 21.98 -5.56
CA ASP A 399 5.73 22.26 -5.92
C ASP A 399 5.61 22.92 -7.28
N ASN A 400 6.44 23.94 -7.55
CA ASN A 400 6.48 24.61 -8.84
C ASN A 400 6.80 23.64 -9.99
N VAL A 401 7.85 22.82 -9.85
CA VAL A 401 8.22 21.83 -10.88
C VAL A 401 7.12 20.79 -11.08
N CYS A 402 6.50 20.32 -10.00
CA CYS A 402 5.40 19.36 -10.07
C CYS A 402 4.19 19.94 -10.80
N ARG A 403 3.80 21.18 -10.48
CA ARG A 403 2.69 21.90 -11.11
C ARG A 403 2.94 22.18 -12.59
N GLU A 404 4.11 22.70 -12.95
CA GLU A 404 4.50 22.96 -14.35
C GLU A 404 4.51 21.67 -15.17
N THR A 405 5.00 20.57 -14.59
CA THR A 405 4.98 19.26 -15.25
C THR A 405 3.55 18.77 -15.45
N TYR A 406 2.69 18.93 -14.45
CA TYR A 406 1.26 18.59 -14.54
C TYR A 406 0.58 19.40 -15.65
N GLU A 407 0.74 20.72 -15.66
CA GLU A 407 0.18 21.63 -16.65
C GLU A 407 0.67 21.30 -18.07
N SER A 408 1.97 21.01 -18.23
CA SER A 408 2.56 20.61 -19.50
C SER A 408 1.95 19.31 -20.05
N ILE A 409 1.71 18.31 -19.18
CA ILE A 409 1.05 17.06 -19.57
C ILE A 409 -0.38 17.33 -20.04
N LEU A 410 -1.16 18.12 -19.29
CA LEU A 410 -2.55 18.41 -19.65
C LEU A 410 -2.66 19.23 -20.94
N THR A 411 -1.73 20.14 -21.18
CA THR A 411 -1.74 21.03 -22.35
C THR A 411 -1.33 20.28 -23.62
N ASN A 412 -0.24 19.51 -23.55
CA ASN A 412 0.33 18.84 -24.73
C ASN A 412 -0.26 17.46 -24.99
N PHE A 413 -0.77 16.81 -23.93
CA PHE A 413 -1.32 15.46 -23.98
C PHE A 413 -2.69 15.40 -23.30
N SER A 414 -3.59 16.32 -23.63
CA SER A 414 -4.95 16.39 -23.06
C SER A 414 -5.78 15.11 -23.22
N TRP A 415 -5.45 14.30 -24.22
CA TRP A 415 -6.02 12.98 -24.48
C TRP A 415 -5.45 11.88 -23.56
N ALA A 416 -4.31 12.11 -22.91
CA ALA A 416 -3.63 11.16 -22.04
C ALA A 416 -4.16 11.24 -20.61
N GLN A 417 -4.55 10.10 -20.05
CA GLN A 417 -5.09 10.05 -18.70
C GLN A 417 -3.95 10.13 -17.67
N VAL A 418 -3.99 11.14 -16.80
CA VAL A 418 -3.11 11.19 -15.61
C VAL A 418 -3.58 10.11 -14.63
N THR A 419 -2.72 9.15 -14.34
CA THR A 419 -3.04 8.07 -13.39
C THR A 419 -3.15 8.62 -11.96
N PRO A 420 -3.92 7.99 -11.05
CA PRO A 420 -4.01 8.42 -9.66
C PRO A 420 -2.65 8.55 -8.96
N THR A 421 -1.67 7.74 -9.36
CA THR A 421 -0.30 7.81 -8.83
C THR A 421 0.48 8.98 -9.36
N LEU A 422 0.47 9.19 -10.69
CA LEU A 422 1.13 10.34 -11.28
C LEU A 422 0.51 11.63 -10.75
N HIS A 423 -0.80 11.64 -10.54
CA HIS A 423 -1.49 12.71 -9.84
C HIS A 423 -1.01 12.86 -8.39
N LYS A 424 -0.96 11.78 -7.59
CA LYS A 424 -0.48 11.84 -6.20
C LYS A 424 0.96 12.37 -6.13
N LEU A 425 1.82 11.94 -7.05
CA LEU A 425 3.19 12.42 -7.16
C LEU A 425 3.21 13.92 -7.51
N LEU A 426 2.57 14.33 -8.60
CA LEU A 426 2.64 15.72 -9.09
C LEU A 426 1.77 16.72 -8.31
N ALA A 427 0.77 16.28 -7.54
CA ALA A 427 -0.15 17.18 -6.83
C ALA A 427 0.02 17.14 -5.30
N HIS A 428 0.61 16.07 -4.75
CA HIS A 428 0.67 15.87 -3.31
C HIS A 428 2.07 15.57 -2.78
N ALA A 429 3.05 15.21 -3.62
CA ALA A 429 4.40 14.97 -3.14
C ALA A 429 5.01 16.16 -2.36
N PRO A 430 4.89 17.42 -2.82
CA PRO A 430 5.44 18.56 -2.09
C PRO A 430 4.82 18.68 -0.70
N GLN A 431 3.49 18.54 -0.61
CA GLN A 431 2.76 18.62 0.66
C GLN A 431 3.09 17.43 1.60
N ILE A 432 3.22 16.22 1.06
CA ILE A 432 3.58 15.04 1.86
C ILE A 432 4.99 15.24 2.45
N ILE A 433 5.94 15.70 1.64
CA ILE A 433 7.31 15.97 2.09
C ILE A 433 7.33 17.10 3.13
N ALA A 434 6.62 18.21 2.86
CA ALA A 434 6.59 19.37 3.75
C ALA A 434 5.91 19.07 5.09
N ASP A 435 4.66 18.60 5.05
CA ASP A 435 3.78 18.55 6.22
C ASP A 435 3.92 17.23 7.01
N HIS A 436 4.42 16.16 6.37
CA HIS A 436 4.40 14.81 6.95
C HIS A 436 5.78 14.16 7.08
N ASN A 437 6.84 14.80 6.58
CA ASN A 437 8.21 14.30 6.74
C ASN A 437 9.23 15.42 6.97
N ASP A 438 8.81 16.54 7.58
CA ASP A 438 9.66 17.67 7.98
C ASP A 438 10.55 18.25 6.85
N GLY A 439 10.07 18.15 5.60
CA GLY A 439 10.79 18.60 4.42
C GLY A 439 11.82 17.60 3.88
N PHE A 440 11.93 16.39 4.42
CA PHE A 440 12.82 15.34 3.92
C PHE A 440 12.11 14.47 2.88
N GLY A 441 12.86 14.00 1.88
CA GLY A 441 12.38 12.96 0.97
C GLY A 441 12.00 11.67 1.71
N LEU A 442 11.24 10.79 1.06
CA LEU A 442 10.57 9.66 1.72
C LEU A 442 11.37 8.34 1.68
N GLU A 443 12.67 8.39 1.34
CA GLU A 443 13.49 7.17 1.23
C GLU A 443 13.52 6.38 2.54
N ASP A 444 13.68 7.07 3.67
CA ASP A 444 13.76 6.43 5.00
C ASP A 444 12.44 5.81 5.47
N LEU A 445 11.32 6.16 4.82
CA LEU A 445 9.98 5.62 5.09
C LEU A 445 9.60 4.48 4.12
N SER A 446 10.55 4.04 3.28
CA SER A 446 10.35 3.02 2.25
C SER A 446 10.44 1.59 2.80
N GLU A 447 9.62 0.69 2.25
CA GLU A 447 9.74 -0.76 2.46
C GLU A 447 10.99 -1.37 1.76
N GLU A 448 11.57 -0.69 0.76
CA GLU A 448 12.70 -1.22 -0.03
C GLU A 448 13.91 -1.61 0.84
N GLY A 449 14.12 -0.90 1.96
CA GLY A 449 15.17 -1.20 2.93
C GLY A 449 14.96 -2.55 3.63
N LEU A 450 13.73 -2.81 4.09
CA LEU A 450 13.34 -4.09 4.72
C LEU A 450 13.36 -5.24 3.72
N GLU A 451 12.86 -5.02 2.50
CA GLU A 451 12.89 -6.05 1.45
C GLU A 451 14.33 -6.42 1.05
N SER A 452 15.22 -5.42 0.97
CA SER A 452 16.63 -5.64 0.66
C SER A 452 17.36 -6.42 1.75
N CYS A 453 16.97 -6.26 3.02
CA CYS A 453 17.52 -7.05 4.12
C CYS A 453 17.27 -8.56 3.94
N ASN A 454 16.15 -8.97 3.33
CA ASN A 454 15.88 -10.38 3.05
C ASN A 454 16.95 -11.00 2.11
N LYS A 455 17.54 -10.22 1.20
CA LYS A 455 18.64 -10.68 0.33
C LYS A 455 19.93 -10.88 1.12
N LEU A 456 20.20 -10.01 2.10
CA LEU A 456 21.35 -10.15 3.00
C LEU A 456 21.20 -11.37 3.92
N VAL A 457 20.01 -11.58 4.49
CA VAL A 457 19.70 -12.77 5.31
C VAL A 457 20.01 -14.04 4.52
N ARG A 458 19.47 -14.18 3.30
CA ARG A 458 19.74 -15.35 2.44
C ARG A 458 21.23 -15.50 2.12
N ARG A 459 21.92 -14.42 1.77
CA ARG A 459 23.36 -14.43 1.46
C ARG A 459 24.21 -14.82 2.67
N TYR A 460 23.96 -14.22 3.84
CA TYR A 460 24.70 -14.48 5.07
C TYR A 460 24.47 -15.90 5.52
N HIS A 461 23.22 -16.35 5.43
CA HIS A 461 22.87 -17.74 5.65
C HIS A 461 23.68 -18.60 4.69
N GLU A 462 23.54 -18.50 3.36
CA GLU A 462 24.21 -19.40 2.42
C GLU A 462 25.75 -19.40 2.50
N ARG A 463 26.40 -18.24 2.65
CA ARG A 463 27.82 -18.07 2.32
C ARG A 463 28.71 -17.58 3.44
N LEU A 464 28.16 -16.86 4.42
CA LEU A 464 28.97 -16.13 5.40
C LEU A 464 28.73 -16.58 6.84
N SER A 465 28.01 -17.69 7.02
CA SER A 465 27.72 -18.26 8.32
C SER A 465 28.20 -19.69 8.38
N ARG A 466 28.62 -20.10 9.57
CA ARG A 466 29.08 -21.47 9.85
C ARG A 466 27.95 -22.45 9.56
N LYS A 467 28.28 -23.57 8.90
CA LYS A 467 27.30 -24.57 8.40
C LYS A 467 27.25 -25.86 9.20
N PHE A 468 28.09 -25.98 10.21
CA PHE A 468 28.18 -27.17 11.06
C PHE A 468 27.17 -27.16 12.22
N SER A 469 26.52 -26.02 12.49
CA SER A 469 25.43 -25.91 13.47
C SER A 469 24.44 -24.84 13.01
N PHE A 470 23.15 -25.10 13.22
CA PHE A 470 22.08 -24.13 12.97
C PHE A 470 22.20 -22.89 13.86
N GLU A 471 22.53 -23.08 15.14
CA GLU A 471 22.67 -21.98 16.10
C GLU A 471 23.80 -21.02 15.69
N ASP A 472 24.98 -21.57 15.38
CA ASP A 472 26.10 -20.77 14.90
C ASP A 472 25.78 -20.12 13.55
N ASN A 473 25.00 -20.79 12.71
CA ASN A 473 24.55 -20.24 11.44
C ASN A 473 23.73 -18.96 11.66
N VAL A 474 22.67 -19.05 12.47
CA VAL A 474 21.78 -17.94 12.79
C VAL A 474 22.52 -16.83 13.52
N LYS A 475 23.38 -17.18 14.50
CA LYS A 475 24.21 -16.21 15.23
C LYS A 475 25.11 -15.41 14.29
N ASP A 476 25.76 -16.08 13.33
CA ASP A 476 26.59 -15.40 12.34
C ASP A 476 25.78 -14.48 11.43
N VAL A 477 24.55 -14.88 11.04
CA VAL A 477 23.64 -14.01 10.27
C VAL A 477 23.28 -12.76 11.07
N PHE A 478 22.87 -12.92 12.35
CA PHE A 478 22.50 -11.80 13.22
C PHE A 478 23.66 -10.84 13.48
N VAL A 479 24.83 -11.36 13.88
CA VAL A 479 26.02 -10.53 14.14
C VAL A 479 26.38 -9.72 12.90
N ARG A 480 26.29 -10.33 11.71
CA ARG A 480 26.54 -9.61 10.46
C ARG A 480 25.49 -8.56 10.15
N LEU A 481 24.21 -8.80 10.42
CA LEU A 481 23.16 -7.79 10.27
C LEU A 481 23.38 -6.62 11.23
N ILE A 482 23.75 -6.87 12.49
CA ILE A 482 24.07 -5.83 13.47
C ILE A 482 25.29 -5.02 13.00
N SER A 483 26.38 -5.68 12.62
CA SER A 483 27.54 -4.99 12.03
C SER A 483 27.17 -4.26 10.73
N GLN A 484 26.14 -4.72 10.02
CA GLN A 484 25.60 -4.07 8.82
C GLN A 484 24.84 -2.78 9.12
N SER A 485 24.03 -2.76 10.17
CA SER A 485 23.20 -1.62 10.58
C SER A 485 23.83 -0.73 11.65
N ASP A 486 25.01 -1.08 12.17
CA ASP A 486 25.72 -0.28 13.18
C ASP A 486 26.04 1.11 12.63
N PRO A 487 25.52 2.21 13.22
CA PRO A 487 25.70 3.56 12.70
C PRO A 487 27.16 4.02 12.65
N ILE A 488 27.99 3.57 13.59
CA ILE A 488 29.40 3.94 13.67
C ILE A 488 30.18 3.20 12.58
N LEU A 489 30.02 1.87 12.48
CA LEU A 489 30.64 1.10 11.40
C LEU A 489 30.11 1.53 10.03
N ALA A 490 28.83 1.87 9.91
CA ALA A 490 28.25 2.43 8.71
C ALA A 490 28.92 3.76 8.34
N SER A 491 29.22 4.61 9.32
CA SER A 491 29.93 5.87 9.09
C SER A 491 31.38 5.68 8.64
N PHE A 492 32.05 4.59 9.06
CA PHE A 492 33.42 4.26 8.65
C PHE A 492 33.51 3.38 7.42
N ARG A 493 32.39 2.82 6.95
CA ARG A 493 32.41 2.12 5.68
C ARG A 493 32.73 3.13 4.62
N ASN A 494 33.84 2.89 3.93
CA ASN A 494 33.97 3.27 2.54
C ASN A 494 32.87 2.51 1.80
N ILE A 495 31.66 3.05 1.86
CA ILE A 495 30.73 2.93 0.75
C ILE A 495 31.54 3.54 -0.37
N THR A 496 32.22 2.70 -1.16
CA THR A 496 32.39 3.03 -2.56
C THR A 496 30.96 3.37 -2.96
N LYS A 497 30.64 4.67 -3.05
CA LYS A 497 29.50 5.09 -3.84
C LYS A 497 29.79 4.33 -5.13
N ASN A 498 29.02 3.28 -5.42
CA ASN A 498 29.00 2.86 -6.80
C ASN A 498 28.64 4.15 -7.52
N ASP A 499 29.52 4.59 -8.41
CA ASP A 499 29.51 5.88 -9.12
C ASP A 499 28.27 6.02 -10.04
N SER A 500 27.14 5.43 -9.66
CA SER A 500 25.85 5.46 -10.32
C SER A 500 24.94 6.58 -9.80
N GLU A 501 25.23 7.21 -8.67
CA GLU A 501 24.77 8.57 -8.43
C GLU A 501 25.92 9.49 -8.79
N PRO A 502 25.78 10.33 -9.84
CA PRO A 502 26.82 11.30 -10.16
C PRO A 502 27.08 12.10 -8.89
N ASP A 503 28.36 12.21 -8.53
CA ASP A 503 28.76 13.17 -7.53
C ASP A 503 28.13 14.50 -7.91
N LEU A 504 27.38 15.11 -6.99
CA LEU A 504 26.76 16.39 -7.27
C LEU A 504 27.87 17.40 -7.64
N SER A 505 29.14 17.21 -7.32
CA SER A 505 30.23 18.05 -7.88
C SER A 505 30.35 17.99 -9.42
N GLU A 506 30.01 16.88 -10.06
CA GLU A 506 30.30 16.55 -11.48
C GLU A 506 29.04 16.52 -12.36
N LEU A 507 28.18 17.53 -12.21
CA LEU A 507 26.94 17.57 -12.99
C LEU A 507 27.13 18.10 -14.41
N LYS A 508 26.66 17.32 -15.38
CA LYS A 508 26.61 17.73 -16.79
C LYS A 508 25.18 17.78 -17.37
N SER A 509 24.17 17.17 -16.73
CA SER A 509 22.81 17.04 -17.28
C SER A 509 21.76 17.99 -16.66
N CYS A 510 20.76 18.40 -17.44
CA CYS A 510 19.68 19.30 -16.98
C CYS A 510 18.87 18.75 -15.78
N GLN A 511 18.73 17.42 -15.67
CA GLN A 511 18.02 16.78 -14.55
C GLN A 511 18.75 17.01 -13.23
N ASP A 512 20.07 16.86 -13.25
CA ASP A 512 20.85 16.94 -12.03
C ASP A 512 20.97 18.39 -11.54
N ILE A 513 21.01 19.36 -12.46
CA ILE A 513 20.96 20.80 -12.14
C ILE A 513 19.65 21.12 -11.41
N LEU A 514 18.52 20.58 -11.88
CA LEU A 514 17.22 20.77 -11.25
C LEU A 514 17.13 20.10 -9.87
N VAL A 515 17.63 18.88 -9.74
CA VAL A 515 17.70 18.18 -8.44
C VAL A 515 18.53 19.00 -7.44
N LYS A 516 19.68 19.54 -7.86
CA LYS A 516 20.52 20.40 -7.01
C LYS A 516 19.83 21.67 -6.57
N SER A 517 19.18 22.39 -7.48
CA SER A 517 18.53 23.66 -7.13
C SER A 517 17.43 23.47 -6.09
N LEU A 518 16.90 22.25 -5.99
CA LEU A 518 15.83 21.87 -5.07
C LEU A 518 16.31 21.15 -3.81
N ILE A 519 17.61 20.91 -3.63
CA ILE A 519 18.15 20.38 -2.37
C ILE A 519 18.62 21.56 -1.52
N ILE A 520 18.08 21.66 -0.31
CA ILE A 520 18.58 22.64 0.66
C ILE A 520 19.88 22.08 1.23
N ASN A 521 21.02 22.73 0.93
CA ASN A 521 22.30 22.38 1.53
C ASN A 521 22.26 22.68 3.03
N THR A 522 21.89 21.69 3.83
CA THR A 522 22.13 21.67 5.27
C THR A 522 23.48 21.00 5.51
N LEU A 523 24.41 21.75 6.12
CA LEU A 523 25.67 21.24 6.68
C LEU A 523 25.41 20.15 7.73
#